data_AF-A0A439NK34-F1
#
_entry.id   AF-A0A439NK34-F1
#
_cell.length_a   1.000
_cell.length_b   1.000
_cell.length_c   1.000
_cell.angle_alpha   90.00
_cell.angle_beta   90.00
_cell.angle_gamma   90.00
#
_symmetry.space_group_name_H-M   'P 1'
#
loop_
_entity.id
_entity.type
_entity.pdbx_description
1 polymer ?
#
loop_
_entity_poly.entity_id
_entity_poly.type
_entity_poly.pdbx_seq_one_letter_code
_entity_poly.pdbx_strand_id
1 'polypeptide(L)'
;MISRLYWYTVEYGLIQEAGQPLKAFGAGLMSSFAELQFAIESKDAHHVPFDLETVMRTSYEIDKFQRAYFVLSSFDVLRDAFQNVADMAAIIGRYKGKPALDPAKL
;
A
#
# COMPACT_ATOMS: atom_id res chain seq x y z
N MET A 1 11.28 6.14 1.92
CA MET A 1 9.89 6.60 2.13
C MET A 1 9.13 6.58 0.83
N ILE A 2 9.57 7.29 -0.23
CA ILE A 2 8.93 7.23 -1.56
C ILE A 2 8.90 5.81 -2.15
N SER A 3 9.96 5.02 -1.97
CA SER A 3 9.98 3.60 -2.39
C SER A 3 8.86 2.76 -1.75
N ARG A 4 8.42 3.09 -0.53
CA ARG A 4 7.32 2.39 0.15
C ARG A 4 5.98 2.75 -0.47
N LEU A 5 5.79 4.01 -0.84
CA LEU A 5 4.63 4.45 -1.60
C LEU A 5 4.54 3.70 -2.93
N TYR A 6 5.65 3.61 -3.67
CA TYR A 6 5.71 2.82 -4.90
C TYR A 6 5.38 1.34 -4.65
N TRP A 7 6.00 0.73 -3.64
CA TRP A 7 5.80 -0.69 -3.30
C TRP A 7 4.33 -1.01 -2.99
N TYR A 8 3.71 -0.24 -2.11
CA TYR A 8 2.34 -0.49 -1.68
C TYR A 8 1.25 0.00 -2.64
N THR A 9 1.64 0.56 -3.78
CA THR A 9 0.70 0.98 -4.83
C THR A 9 1.02 0.27 -6.14
N VAL A 10 2.08 0.69 -6.82
CA VAL A 10 2.45 0.19 -8.15
C VAL A 10 2.78 -1.31 -8.13
N GLU A 11 3.40 -1.83 -7.06
CA GLU A 11 3.78 -3.26 -7.01
C GLU A 11 2.71 -4.14 -6.36
N TYR A 12 2.15 -3.73 -5.22
CA TYR A 12 1.26 -4.56 -4.40
C TYR A 12 -0.07 -3.89 -4.01
N GLY A 13 -0.50 -2.88 -4.77
CA GLY A 13 -1.73 -2.15 -4.49
C GLY A 13 -3.01 -2.90 -4.82
N LEU A 14 -4.01 -2.70 -3.97
CA LEU A 14 -5.39 -3.15 -4.13
C LEU A 14 -6.35 -1.98 -4.23
N ILE A 15 -7.49 -2.17 -4.87
CA ILE A 15 -8.55 -1.17 -4.98
C ILE A 15 -9.91 -1.80 -4.69
N GLN A 16 -10.72 -1.11 -3.90
CA GLN A 16 -12.11 -1.46 -3.63
C GLN A 16 -12.98 -0.21 -3.72
N GLU A 17 -13.59 -0.03 -4.88
CA GLU A 17 -14.54 1.04 -5.12
C GLU A 17 -15.88 0.74 -4.45
N ALA A 18 -16.67 1.79 -4.16
CA ALA A 18 -17.95 1.63 -3.47
C ALA A 18 -18.89 0.67 -4.22
N GLY A 19 -19.33 -0.39 -3.55
CA GLY A 19 -20.21 -1.42 -4.13
C GLY A 19 -19.54 -2.36 -5.14
N GLN A 20 -18.21 -2.26 -5.32
CA GLN A 20 -17.44 -3.14 -6.20
C GLN A 20 -16.64 -4.19 -5.40
N PRO A 21 -16.31 -5.33 -6.00
CA PRO A 21 -15.40 -6.28 -5.40
C PRO A 21 -13.99 -5.70 -5.27
N LEU A 22 -13.21 -6.25 -4.34
CA LEU A 22 -11.78 -6.00 -4.21
C LEU A 22 -11.04 -6.47 -5.47
N LYS A 23 -10.18 -5.62 -6.02
CA LYS A 23 -9.39 -5.89 -7.23
C LYS A 23 -7.93 -5.59 -6.98
N ALA A 24 -7.04 -6.34 -7.62
CA ALA A 24 -5.63 -6.03 -7.67
C ALA A 24 -5.32 -5.07 -8.83
N PHE A 25 -4.39 -4.15 -8.62
CA PHE A 25 -3.80 -3.34 -9.70
C PHE A 25 -2.27 -3.29 -9.64
N GLY A 26 -1.66 -3.74 -8.53
CA GLY A 26 -0.20 -3.82 -8.40
C GLY A 26 0.42 -4.84 -9.35
N ALA A 27 1.50 -4.45 -10.04
CA ALA A 27 2.17 -5.27 -11.05
C ALA A 27 2.80 -6.53 -10.45
N GLY A 28 3.56 -6.40 -9.36
CA GLY A 28 4.10 -7.52 -8.59
C GLY A 28 3.02 -8.51 -8.18
N LEU A 29 1.90 -8.01 -7.64
CA LEU A 29 0.78 -8.85 -7.24
C LEU A 29 0.14 -9.58 -8.43
N MET A 30 -0.13 -8.88 -9.54
CA MET A 30 -0.71 -9.49 -10.75
C MET A 30 0.22 -10.51 -11.42
N SER A 31 1.54 -10.42 -11.18
CA SER A 31 2.52 -11.36 -11.73
C SER A 31 2.68 -12.65 -10.92
N SER A 32 2.12 -12.72 -9.71
CA SER A 32 2.23 -13.85 -8.78
C SER A 32 0.86 -14.47 -8.49
N PHE A 33 0.54 -15.59 -9.14
CA PHE A 33 -0.77 -16.24 -8.99
C PHE A 33 -1.11 -16.57 -7.53
N ALA A 34 -0.17 -17.16 -6.79
CA ALA A 34 -0.40 -17.59 -5.41
C ALA A 34 -0.59 -16.40 -4.46
N GLU A 35 0.19 -15.32 -4.63
CA GLU A 35 0.06 -14.14 -3.80
C GLU A 35 -1.19 -13.33 -4.16
N LEU A 36 -1.56 -13.24 -5.44
CA LEU A 36 -2.80 -12.64 -5.90
C LEU A 36 -4.00 -13.35 -5.28
N GLN A 37 -4.04 -14.68 -5.34
CA GLN A 37 -5.10 -15.46 -4.73
C GLN A 37 -5.18 -15.22 -3.22
N PHE A 38 -4.04 -15.24 -2.53
CA PHE A 38 -3.99 -14.95 -1.09
C PHE A 38 -4.54 -13.55 -0.78
N ALA A 39 -4.06 -12.52 -1.49
CA ALA A 39 -4.44 -11.13 -1.26
C ALA A 39 -5.92 -10.83 -1.52
N ILE A 40 -6.59 -11.59 -2.40
CA ILE A 40 -8.00 -11.35 -2.76
C ILE A 40 -8.96 -12.24 -1.98
N GLU A 41 -8.63 -13.51 -1.77
CA GLU A 41 -9.57 -14.52 -1.29
C GLU A 41 -9.36 -14.91 0.19
N SER A 42 -8.14 -14.73 0.73
CA SER A 42 -7.82 -15.18 2.08
C SER A 42 -8.42 -14.27 3.15
N LYS A 43 -8.96 -14.88 4.21
CA LYS A 43 -9.38 -14.15 5.42
C LYS A 43 -8.20 -13.68 6.28
N ASP A 44 -7.03 -14.27 6.06
CA ASP A 44 -5.79 -13.93 6.77
C ASP A 44 -5.03 -12.79 6.08
N ALA A 45 -5.46 -12.36 4.89
CA ALA A 45 -4.88 -11.21 4.21
C ALA A 45 -5.22 -9.93 4.97
N HIS A 46 -4.19 -9.18 5.37
CA HIS A 46 -4.37 -7.94 6.11
C HIS A 46 -4.59 -6.76 5.16
N HIS A 47 -5.84 -6.38 4.96
CA HIS A 47 -6.23 -5.21 4.16
C HIS A 47 -6.25 -3.95 5.02
N VAL A 48 -5.47 -2.95 4.62
CA VAL A 48 -5.36 -1.67 5.32
C VAL A 48 -5.87 -0.56 4.39
N PRO A 49 -6.79 0.32 4.84
CA PRO A 49 -7.18 1.48 4.05
C PRO A 49 -5.97 2.34 3.70
N PHE A 50 -5.91 2.84 2.46
CA PHE A 50 -4.81 3.70 2.05
C PHE A 50 -4.79 5.02 2.83
N ASP A 51 -3.66 5.30 3.47
CA ASP A 51 -3.30 6.58 4.05
C ASP A 51 -1.85 6.91 3.68
N LEU A 52 -1.62 8.11 3.13
CA LEU A 52 -0.33 8.50 2.58
C LEU A 52 0.78 8.44 3.63
N GLU A 53 0.52 8.97 4.83
CA GLU A 53 1.52 9.00 5.90
C GLU A 53 1.85 7.59 6.39
N THR A 54 0.83 6.75 6.61
CA THR A 54 0.98 5.37 7.04
C THR A 54 1.76 4.55 6.02
N VAL A 55 1.42 4.64 4.73
CA VAL A 55 2.14 3.96 3.64
C VAL A 55 3.61 4.38 3.59
N MET A 56 3.89 5.69 3.60
CA MET A 56 5.27 6.20 3.53
C MET A 56 6.13 5.78 4.73
N ARG A 57 5.49 5.41 5.85
CA ARG A 57 6.15 4.97 7.07
C ARG A 57 6.26 3.45 7.21
N THR A 58 5.49 2.66 6.47
CA THR A 58 5.45 1.19 6.62
C THR A 58 6.61 0.50 5.90
N SER A 59 7.35 -0.38 6.58
CA SER A 59 8.39 -1.21 5.95
C SER A 59 7.78 -2.39 5.20
N TYR A 60 8.46 -2.88 4.17
CA TYR A 60 8.03 -4.04 3.38
C TYR A 60 9.12 -5.12 3.30
N GLU A 61 8.71 -6.35 2.98
CA GLU A 61 9.57 -7.50 2.71
C GLU A 61 9.50 -7.83 1.21
N ILE A 62 10.63 -8.22 0.61
CA ILE A 62 10.74 -8.45 -0.84
C ILE A 62 10.74 -9.94 -1.23
N ASP A 63 10.91 -10.83 -0.26
CA ASP A 63 11.13 -12.27 -0.44
C ASP A 63 10.00 -13.14 0.14
N LYS A 64 8.92 -12.50 0.61
CA LYS A 64 7.73 -13.15 1.18
C LYS A 64 6.46 -12.43 0.77
N PHE A 65 5.33 -13.07 1.00
CA PHE A 65 4.03 -12.44 0.84
C PHE A 65 3.91 -11.19 1.72
N GLN A 66 3.24 -10.17 1.20
CA GLN A 66 3.08 -8.93 1.94
C GLN A 66 2.27 -9.15 3.22
N ARG A 67 2.75 -8.58 4.32
CA ARG A 67 2.09 -8.62 5.64
C ARG A 67 0.96 -7.60 5.78
N ALA A 68 0.82 -6.70 4.82
CA ALA A 68 -0.27 -5.74 4.68
C ALA A 68 -0.44 -5.38 3.20
N TYR A 69 -1.69 -5.25 2.76
CA TYR A 69 -2.06 -4.79 1.43
C TYR A 69 -2.88 -3.51 1.56
N PHE A 70 -2.39 -2.41 0.98
CA PHE A 70 -3.12 -1.14 1.05
C PHE A 70 -4.21 -1.07 -0.01
N VAL A 71 -5.41 -0.69 0.44
CA VAL A 71 -6.63 -0.65 -0.38
C VAL A 71 -7.00 0.79 -0.69
N LEU A 72 -6.97 1.15 -1.96
CA LEU A 72 -7.51 2.40 -2.48
C LEU A 72 -9.03 2.33 -2.55
N SER A 73 -9.72 3.42 -2.21
CA SER A 73 -11.15 3.57 -2.49
C SER A 73 -11.43 4.06 -3.92
N SER A 74 -10.48 4.78 -4.52
CA SER A 74 -10.45 5.17 -5.93
C SER A 74 -9.02 5.56 -6.34
N PHE A 75 -8.75 5.66 -7.65
CA PHE A 75 -7.47 6.19 -8.14
C PHE A 75 -7.30 7.69 -7.88
N ASP A 76 -8.38 8.43 -7.58
CA ASP A 76 -8.31 9.84 -7.21
C ASP A 76 -7.48 10.02 -5.94
N VAL A 77 -7.62 9.12 -4.96
CA VAL A 77 -6.83 9.15 -3.72
C VAL A 77 -5.33 9.11 -4.01
N LEU A 78 -4.92 8.26 -4.96
CA LEU A 78 -3.52 8.15 -5.35
C LEU A 78 -3.06 9.39 -6.13
N ARG A 79 -3.88 9.90 -7.06
CA ARG A 79 -3.61 11.15 -7.79
C ARG A 79 -3.40 12.30 -6.81
N ASP A 80 -4.32 12.49 -5.87
CA ASP A 80 -4.30 13.61 -4.92
C ASP A 80 -3.07 13.53 -4.02
N ALA A 81 -2.70 12.32 -3.59
CA ALA A 81 -1.46 12.07 -2.85
C ALA A 81 -0.20 12.48 -3.64
N PHE A 82 -0.14 12.24 -4.95
CA PHE A 82 0.99 12.66 -5.80
C PHE A 82 0.99 14.15 -6.15
N GLN A 83 -0.18 14.77 -6.24
CA GLN A 83 -0.30 16.21 -6.51
C GLN A 83 0.14 17.06 -5.32
N ASN A 84 0.02 16.56 -4.10
CA ASN A 84 0.41 17.30 -2.90
C ASN A 84 1.85 17.00 -2.45
N VAL A 85 2.82 17.54 -3.20
CA VAL A 85 4.26 17.40 -2.90
C VAL A 85 4.63 18.00 -1.54
N ALA A 86 3.91 19.04 -1.09
CA ALA A 86 4.14 19.66 0.21
C ALA A 86 3.86 18.68 1.36
N ASP A 87 2.78 17.90 1.28
CA ASP A 87 2.45 16.88 2.28
C ASP A 87 3.53 15.79 2.34
N MET A 88 3.97 15.28 1.18
CA MET A 88 5.05 14.30 1.13
C MET A 88 6.36 14.84 1.74
N ALA A 89 6.72 16.09 1.43
CA ALA A 89 7.90 16.74 2.00
C ALA A 89 7.77 16.92 3.52
N ALA A 90 6.59 17.31 4.01
CA ALA A 90 6.31 17.44 5.44
C ALA A 90 6.38 16.08 6.16
N ILE A 91 5.84 15.01 5.57
CA ILE A 91 5.94 13.63 6.09
C ILE A 91 7.40 13.20 6.17
N ILE A 92 8.17 13.42 5.10
CA ILE A 92 9.62 13.11 5.09
C ILE A 92 10.33 13.89 6.20
N GLY A 93 10.07 15.20 6.33
CA GLY A 93 10.66 16.03 7.39
C GLY A 93 10.36 15.51 8.80
N ARG A 94 9.13 15.06 9.07
CA ARG A 94 8.70 14.55 10.37
C ARG A 94 9.29 13.19 10.75
N TYR A 95 9.57 12.34 9.76
CA TYR A 95 9.90 10.92 9.99
C TYR A 95 11.25 10.45 9.45
N LYS A 96 12.02 11.32 8.78
CA LYS A 96 13.38 10.99 8.37
C LYS A 96 14.21 10.57 9.61
N GLY A 97 14.82 9.40 9.54
CA GLY A 97 15.62 8.82 10.62
C GLY A 97 14.81 8.15 11.74
N LYS A 98 13.47 8.21 11.72
CA LYS A 98 12.62 7.48 12.67
C LYS A 98 12.39 6.03 12.19
N PRO A 99 12.14 5.09 13.12
CA PRO A 99 11.77 3.72 12.76
C PRO A 99 10.54 3.67 11.85
N ALA A 100 10.55 2.71 10.93
CA ALA A 100 9.39 2.37 10.11
C ALA A 100 8.30 1.71 10.97
N LEU A 101 7.05 1.78 10.49
CA LEU A 101 5.96 0.98 11.03
C LEU A 101 6.11 -0.47 10.58
N ASP A 102 5.82 -1.41 11.48
CA ASP A 102 5.74 -2.84 11.18
C ASP A 102 4.39 -3.13 10.49
N PRO A 103 4.37 -3.65 9.25
CA PRO A 103 3.14 -3.88 8.50
C PRO A 103 2.15 -4.83 9.20
N ALA A 104 2.62 -5.73 10.08
CA ALA A 104 1.70 -6.62 10.81
C ALA A 104 1.06 -5.99 12.05
N LYS A 105 1.40 -4.74 12.37
CA LYS A 105 0.85 -4.00 13.53
C LYS A 105 0.05 -2.77 13.13
N LEU A 106 -0.25 -2.65 11.83
CA LEU A 106 -1.12 -1.59 11.31
C LEU A 106 -2.56 -1.78 11.76
#